data_AF-A0A2W4KSU8-F1
#
_entry.id   AF-A0A2W4KSU8-F1
#
_cell.length_a   1.000
_cell.length_b   1.000
_cell.length_c   1.000
_cell.angle_alpha   90.00
_cell.angle_beta   90.00
_cell.angle_gamma   90.00
#
_symmetry.space_group_name_H-M   'P 1'
#
loop_
_entity.id
_entity.type
_entity.pdbx_description
1 polymer ?
#
loop_
_entity_poly.entity_id
_entity_poly.type
_entity_poly.pdbx_seq_one_letter_code
_entity_poly.pdbx_strand_id
1 'polypeptide(L)'
;MTDTRPDTPANRPSSFPWPPALLVASVVAAWVLQRVFPLTWPGMDDLAARIVGLGLGVAGILLMAWSIITLRRARTTVMPTEAATVLVTDGPFRYRRNPIYLADMLILLGIAELMRNAWLVLLTPVFGLLVTWLAIIPEERHLEARFGDEYRAYKARTRRLI
;
A
#
# COMPACT_ATOMS: atom_id res chain seq x y z
N MET A 1 -25.51 20.93 10.57
CA MET A 1 -24.86 22.01 9.80
C MET A 1 -23.67 21.39 9.09
N THR A 2 -23.89 20.90 7.88
CA THR A 2 -22.89 20.22 7.03
C THR A 2 -22.05 21.28 6.35
N ASP A 3 -20.80 21.45 6.80
CA ASP A 3 -19.82 22.34 6.17
C ASP A 3 -19.34 21.72 4.84
N THR A 4 -20.08 21.96 3.76
CA THR A 4 -19.67 21.61 2.40
C THR A 4 -18.79 22.73 1.84
N ARG A 5 -17.57 22.89 2.34
CA ARG A 5 -16.56 23.68 1.64
C ARG A 5 -16.16 22.94 0.36
N PRO A 6 -16.17 23.59 -0.82
CA PRO A 6 -15.75 22.96 -2.06
C PRO A 6 -14.27 22.56 -1.97
N ASP A 7 -13.96 21.32 -2.36
CA ASP A 7 -12.62 20.76 -2.40
C ASP A 7 -11.72 21.60 -3.33
N THR A 8 -11.03 22.58 -2.73
CA THR A 8 -10.06 23.41 -3.43
C THR A 8 -8.84 22.53 -3.73
N PRO A 9 -8.14 22.66 -4.88
CA PRO A 9 -6.95 21.86 -5.20
C PRO A 9 -5.85 21.87 -4.12
N ALA A 10 -5.91 22.80 -3.16
CA ALA A 10 -5.09 22.86 -1.96
C ALA A 10 -5.36 21.77 -0.90
N ASN A 11 -6.44 20.97 -1.03
CA ASN A 11 -6.88 20.03 0.00
C ASN A 11 -6.63 18.54 -0.34
N ARG A 12 -5.86 18.24 -1.40
CA ARG A 12 -5.52 16.87 -1.79
C ARG A 12 -4.16 16.44 -1.22
N PRO A 13 -4.01 15.23 -0.66
CA PRO A 13 -2.72 14.75 -0.15
C PRO A 13 -1.70 14.52 -1.27
N SER A 14 -2.18 14.08 -2.44
CA SER A 14 -1.40 13.98 -3.68
C SER A 14 -2.29 14.27 -4.90
N SER A 15 -1.72 14.89 -5.93
CA SER A 15 -2.41 15.14 -7.21
C SER A 15 -2.40 13.92 -8.15
N PHE A 16 -1.58 12.90 -7.82
CA PHE A 16 -1.35 11.73 -8.66
C PHE A 16 -1.54 10.43 -7.86
N PRO A 17 -2.14 9.37 -8.45
CA PRO A 17 -2.33 8.08 -7.81
C PRO A 17 -1.02 7.29 -7.80
N TRP A 18 -0.06 7.75 -6.99
CA TRP A 18 1.26 7.14 -6.86
C TRP A 18 1.23 5.63 -6.59
N PRO A 19 0.37 5.08 -5.70
CA PRO A 19 0.50 3.67 -5.33
C PRO A 19 0.13 2.70 -6.46
N PRO A 20 -1.04 2.82 -7.13
CA PRO A 20 -1.32 2.01 -8.32
C PRO A 20 -0.29 2.22 -9.43
N ALA A 21 0.18 3.45 -9.64
CA ALA A 21 1.18 3.74 -10.65
C ALA A 21 2.53 3.06 -10.35
N LEU A 22 2.99 3.11 -9.11
CA LEU A 22 4.22 2.45 -8.66
C LEU A 22 4.10 0.93 -8.72
N LEU A 23 2.91 0.38 -8.43
CA LEU A 23 2.68 -1.07 -8.52
C LEU A 23 2.77 -1.53 -9.98
N VAL A 24 2.06 -0.86 -10.89
CA VAL A 24 2.14 -1.13 -12.33
C VAL A 24 3.56 -0.93 -12.85
N ALA A 25 4.23 0.15 -12.45
CA ALA A 25 5.62 0.42 -12.83
C ALA A 25 6.57 -0.69 -12.34
N SER A 26 6.36 -1.23 -11.14
CA SER A 26 7.16 -2.33 -10.60
C SER A 26 6.98 -3.62 -11.42
N VAL A 27 5.75 -3.92 -11.83
CA VAL A 27 5.46 -5.10 -12.68
C VAL A 27 6.04 -4.93 -14.07
N VAL A 28 5.88 -3.76 -14.69
CA VAL A 28 6.46 -3.46 -16.01
C VAL A 28 7.98 -3.48 -15.96
N ALA A 29 8.58 -2.85 -14.95
CA ALA A 29 10.03 -2.85 -14.76
C ALA A 29 10.57 -4.28 -14.57
N ALA A 30 9.93 -5.11 -13.74
CA ALA A 30 10.32 -6.50 -13.57
C ALA A 30 10.20 -7.31 -14.87
N TRP A 31 9.17 -7.06 -15.68
CA TRP A 31 9.00 -7.71 -16.98
C TRP A 31 10.10 -7.30 -17.97
N VAL A 32 10.39 -6.00 -18.08
CA VAL A 32 11.48 -5.48 -18.94
C VAL A 32 12.84 -5.99 -18.47
N LEU A 33 13.13 -5.91 -17.16
CA LEU A 33 14.38 -6.40 -16.59
C LEU A 33 14.54 -7.90 -16.82
N GLN A 34 13.48 -8.70 -16.69
CA GLN A 34 13.57 -10.13 -16.99
C GLN A 34 13.89 -10.41 -18.47
N ARG A 35 13.48 -9.52 -19.40
CA ARG A 35 13.78 -9.65 -20.83
C ARG A 35 15.21 -9.22 -21.19
N VAL A 36 15.74 -8.19 -20.51
CA VAL A 36 17.07 -7.62 -20.79
C VAL A 36 18.16 -8.32 -19.97
N PHE A 37 17.87 -8.62 -18.71
CA PHE A 37 18.73 -9.27 -17.72
C PHE A 37 17.98 -10.44 -17.09
N PRO A 38 17.85 -11.58 -17.80
CA PRO A 38 17.10 -12.72 -17.30
C PRO A 38 17.74 -13.24 -16.02
N LEU A 39 17.01 -13.08 -14.91
CA LEU A 39 17.43 -13.61 -13.63
C LEU A 39 16.75 -14.97 -13.45
N THR A 40 17.54 -16.01 -13.20
CA THR A 40 17.01 -17.32 -12.89
C THR A 40 16.27 -17.27 -11.57
N TRP A 41 15.06 -17.82 -11.55
CA TRP A 41 14.38 -18.09 -10.29
C TRP A 41 15.30 -18.98 -9.42
N PRO A 42 15.48 -18.68 -8.11
CA PRO A 42 16.51 -19.30 -7.28
C PRO A 42 16.31 -20.80 -6.98
N GLY A 43 15.40 -21.48 -7.68
CA GLY A 43 15.17 -22.92 -7.54
C GLY A 43 14.47 -23.33 -6.24
N MET A 44 13.93 -22.36 -5.48
CA MET A 44 12.97 -22.61 -4.40
C MET A 44 11.62 -23.01 -5.01
N ASP A 45 11.59 -24.19 -5.63
CA ASP A 45 10.46 -24.69 -6.41
C ASP A 45 9.69 -25.80 -5.71
N ASP A 46 10.11 -26.12 -4.49
CA ASP A 46 9.47 -27.11 -3.66
C ASP A 46 8.08 -26.63 -3.23
N LEU A 47 7.26 -27.59 -2.80
CA LEU A 47 5.88 -27.32 -2.42
C LEU A 47 5.80 -26.27 -1.31
N ALA A 48 6.77 -26.25 -0.39
CA ALA A 48 6.79 -25.29 0.70
C ALA A 48 6.99 -23.86 0.19
N ALA A 49 7.97 -23.61 -0.69
CA ALA A 49 8.18 -22.29 -1.27
C ALA A 49 6.94 -21.77 -2.02
N ARG A 50 6.29 -22.63 -2.80
CA ARG A 50 5.04 -22.28 -3.52
C ARG A 50 3.91 -21.92 -2.57
N ILE A 51 3.71 -22.70 -1.51
CA ILE A 51 2.69 -22.44 -0.49
C ILE A 51 2.98 -21.11 0.21
N VAL A 52 4.24 -20.84 0.54
CA VAL A 52 4.64 -19.57 1.17
C VAL A 52 4.41 -18.40 0.22
N GLY A 53 4.92 -18.43 -1.01
CA GLY A 53 4.80 -17.34 -1.97
C GLY A 53 3.34 -17.02 -2.33
N LEU A 54 2.56 -18.04 -2.69
CA LEU A 54 1.13 -17.86 -2.98
C LEU A 54 0.34 -17.48 -1.72
N GLY A 55 0.71 -18.04 -0.57
CA GLY A 55 0.13 -17.71 0.73
C GLY A 55 0.31 -16.24 1.09
N LEU A 56 1.49 -15.66 0.81
CA LEU A 56 1.73 -14.22 0.96
C LEU A 56 0.81 -13.41 0.05
N GLY A 57 0.67 -13.80 -1.22
CA GLY A 57 -0.25 -13.15 -2.16
C GLY A 57 -1.71 -13.17 -1.68
N VAL A 58 -2.19 -14.34 -1.25
CA VAL A 58 -3.55 -14.50 -0.71
C VAL A 58 -3.73 -13.66 0.56
N ALA A 59 -2.77 -13.69 1.49
CA ALA A 59 -2.80 -12.85 2.68
C ALA A 59 -2.85 -11.36 2.34
N GLY A 60 -2.11 -10.93 1.32
CA GLY A 60 -2.16 -9.57 0.78
C GLY A 60 -3.55 -9.20 0.26
N ILE A 61 -4.17 -10.06 -0.55
CA ILE A 61 -5.54 -9.84 -1.07
C ILE A 61 -6.56 -9.73 0.08
N LEU A 62 -6.48 -10.62 1.07
CA LEU A 62 -7.36 -10.59 2.24
C LEU A 62 -7.17 -9.32 3.07
N LEU A 63 -5.93 -8.89 3.28
CA LEU A 63 -5.61 -7.65 3.99
C LEU A 63 -6.10 -6.41 3.24
N MET A 64 -5.97 -6.40 1.90
CA MET A 64 -6.50 -5.35 1.04
C MET A 64 -8.02 -5.27 1.17
N ALA A 65 -8.71 -6.40 1.03
CA ALA A 65 -10.16 -6.47 1.17
C ALA A 65 -10.62 -5.99 2.55
N TRP A 66 -9.95 -6.42 3.62
CA TRP A 66 -10.27 -5.99 4.98
C TRP A 66 -10.09 -4.48 5.17
N SER A 67 -9.00 -3.91 4.62
CA SER A 67 -8.73 -2.48 4.66
C SER A 67 -9.81 -1.68 3.92
N ILE A 68 -10.16 -2.11 2.69
CA ILE A 68 -11.22 -1.48 1.89
C ILE A 68 -12.57 -1.55 2.59
N ILE A 69 -12.95 -2.71 3.15
CA ILE A 69 -14.21 -2.88 3.88
C ILE A 69 -14.25 -1.95 5.10
N THR A 70 -13.14 -1.82 5.83
CA THR A 70 -13.06 -0.95 7.01
C THR A 70 -13.25 0.52 6.63
N LEU A 71 -12.57 1.00 5.58
CA LEU A 71 -12.73 2.37 5.09
C LEU A 71 -14.15 2.64 4.56
N ARG A 72 -14.72 1.69 3.80
CA ARG A 72 -16.10 1.79 3.31
C ARG A 72 -17.13 1.85 4.44
N ARG A 73 -16.96 1.04 5.49
CA ARG A 73 -17.83 1.07 6.68
C ARG A 73 -17.75 2.42 7.41
N ALA A 74 -16.56 3.01 7.46
CA ALA A 74 -16.35 4.36 8.00
C ALA A 74 -16.81 5.49 7.06
N ARG A 75 -17.36 5.16 5.88
CA ARG A 75 -17.74 6.11 4.81
C ARG A 75 -16.63 7.10 4.46
N THR A 76 -15.40 6.61 4.44
CA THR A 76 -14.24 7.40 4.05
C THR A 76 -13.59 6.85 2.79
N THR A 77 -12.73 7.66 2.19
CA THR A 77 -12.17 7.43 0.86
C THR A 77 -11.06 6.38 0.91
N VAL A 78 -11.02 5.53 -0.12
CA VAL A 78 -9.95 4.52 -0.28
C VAL A 78 -8.76 5.11 -1.04
N MET A 79 -8.99 6.18 -1.80
CA MET A 79 -7.96 6.80 -2.62
C MET A 79 -7.11 7.77 -1.80
N PRO A 80 -5.76 7.63 -1.80
CA PRO A 80 -4.85 8.59 -1.16
C PRO A 80 -4.92 10.00 -1.75
N THR A 81 -5.53 10.15 -2.92
CA THR A 81 -5.74 11.44 -3.60
C THR A 81 -6.96 12.20 -3.08
N GLU A 82 -7.81 11.56 -2.25
CA GLU A 82 -9.01 12.15 -1.69
C GLU A 82 -8.83 12.41 -0.19
N ALA A 83 -9.33 13.56 0.27
CA ALA A 83 -9.12 14.00 1.63
C ALA A 83 -10.00 13.18 2.60
N ALA A 84 -9.37 12.35 3.44
CA ALA A 84 -10.08 11.50 4.40
C ALA A 84 -11.05 12.32 5.28
N THR A 85 -12.33 11.97 5.24
CA THR A 85 -13.40 12.64 5.99
C THR A 85 -13.42 12.29 7.47
N VAL A 86 -12.92 11.10 7.82
CA VAL A 86 -12.91 10.56 9.19
C VAL A 86 -11.58 9.85 9.41
N LEU A 87 -11.01 9.99 10.61
CA LEU A 87 -9.83 9.23 11.00
C LEU A 87 -10.23 7.78 11.36
N VAL A 88 -9.80 6.82 10.55
CA VAL A 88 -10.10 5.40 10.77
C VAL A 88 -8.96 4.73 11.54
N THR A 89 -9.24 4.28 12.76
CA THR A 89 -8.27 3.60 13.64
C THR A 89 -8.63 2.15 13.95
N ASP A 90 -9.70 1.62 13.35
CA ASP A 90 -10.22 0.27 13.59
C ASP A 90 -9.75 -0.74 12.52
N GLY A 91 -10.09 -2.01 12.71
CA GLY A 91 -9.81 -3.08 11.75
C GLY A 91 -8.31 -3.27 11.55
N PRO A 92 -7.77 -3.28 10.31
CA PRO A 92 -6.34 -3.42 10.07
C PRO A 92 -5.55 -2.15 10.44
N PHE A 93 -6.21 -0.98 10.43
CA PHE A 93 -5.58 0.31 10.74
C PHE A 93 -5.13 0.41 12.21
N ARG A 94 -5.73 -0.37 13.12
CA ARG A 94 -5.28 -0.44 14.52
C ARG A 94 -3.84 -0.97 14.66
N TYR A 95 -3.41 -1.84 13.75
CA TYR A 95 -2.12 -2.53 13.83
C TYR A 95 -1.03 -1.79 13.07
N ARG A 96 -1.37 -1.29 11.88
CA ARG A 96 -0.47 -0.52 11.01
C ARG A 96 -1.25 0.67 10.47
N ARG A 97 -0.59 1.83 10.41
CA ARG A 97 -1.22 3.04 9.83
C ARG A 97 -1.50 2.91 8.33
N ASN A 98 -0.77 2.02 7.67
CA ASN A 98 -0.64 1.92 6.22
C ASN A 98 -0.85 0.46 5.73
N PRO A 99 -1.98 -0.20 6.08
CA PRO A 99 -2.17 -1.64 5.80
C PRO A 99 -2.39 -1.94 4.32
N ILE A 100 -2.92 -0.98 3.54
CA ILE A 100 -3.10 -1.08 2.09
C ILE A 100 -1.76 -1.27 1.39
N TYR A 101 -0.76 -0.45 1.75
CA TYR A 101 0.58 -0.52 1.18
C TYR A 101 1.32 -1.83 1.55
N LEU A 102 1.05 -2.37 2.74
CA LEU A 102 1.53 -3.71 3.11
C LEU A 102 0.90 -4.78 2.23
N ALA A 103 -0.41 -4.69 2.01
CA ALA A 103 -1.13 -5.60 1.14
C ALA A 103 -0.59 -5.58 -0.29
N ASP A 104 -0.28 -4.39 -0.83
CA ASP A 104 0.35 -4.25 -2.15
C ASP A 104 1.70 -4.97 -2.24
N MET A 105 2.56 -4.82 -1.22
CA MET A 105 3.84 -5.52 -1.16
C MET A 105 3.67 -7.05 -1.11
N LEU A 106 2.72 -7.54 -0.31
CA LEU A 106 2.42 -8.98 -0.21
C LEU A 106 1.87 -9.54 -1.53
N ILE A 107 1.02 -8.78 -2.23
CA ILE A 107 0.50 -9.12 -3.55
C ILE A 107 1.64 -9.18 -4.56
N LEU A 108 2.57 -8.22 -4.57
CA LEU A 108 3.75 -8.24 -5.45
C LEU A 108 4.59 -9.50 -5.25
N LEU A 109 4.79 -9.94 -4.01
CA LEU A 109 5.51 -11.19 -3.72
C LEU A 109 4.75 -12.42 -4.21
N GLY A 110 3.43 -12.46 -4.06
CA GLY A 110 2.61 -13.54 -4.62
C GLY A 110 2.64 -13.59 -6.16
N ILE A 111 2.67 -12.43 -6.82
CA ILE A 111 2.84 -12.32 -8.27
C ILE A 111 4.25 -12.77 -8.68
N ALA A 112 5.28 -12.43 -7.88
CA ALA A 112 6.65 -12.86 -8.12
C ALA A 112 6.76 -14.39 -8.17
N GLU A 113 6.12 -15.08 -7.22
CA GLU A 113 6.01 -16.54 -7.20
C GLU A 113 5.25 -17.08 -8.42
N LEU A 114 4.07 -16.52 -8.71
CA LEU A 114 3.23 -16.97 -9.83
C LEU A 114 3.93 -16.83 -11.19
N MET A 115 4.64 -15.73 -11.40
CA MET A 115 5.38 -15.43 -12.63
C MET A 115 6.79 -16.01 -12.63
N ARG A 116 7.25 -16.59 -11.51
CA ARG A 116 8.64 -17.04 -11.29
C ARG A 116 9.66 -15.95 -11.66
N ASN A 117 9.37 -14.72 -11.24
CA ASN A 117 10.17 -13.54 -11.60
C ASN A 117 10.87 -12.96 -10.37
N ALA A 118 12.18 -13.22 -10.26
CA ALA A 118 12.99 -12.77 -9.13
C ALA A 118 13.15 -11.24 -9.07
N TRP A 119 12.99 -10.52 -10.19
CA TRP A 119 13.01 -9.05 -10.17
C TRP A 119 11.84 -8.47 -9.38
N LEU A 120 10.66 -9.11 -9.37
CA LEU A 120 9.54 -8.65 -8.56
C LEU A 120 9.85 -8.72 -7.06
N VAL A 121 10.55 -9.77 -6.62
CA VAL A 121 11.01 -9.89 -5.22
C VAL A 121 11.96 -8.75 -4.89
N LEU A 122 12.93 -8.46 -5.77
CA LEU A 122 13.92 -7.40 -5.56
C LEU A 122 13.31 -5.99 -5.63
N LEU A 123 12.31 -5.77 -6.48
CA LEU A 123 11.62 -4.48 -6.61
C LEU A 123 10.61 -4.24 -5.49
N THR A 124 10.15 -5.27 -4.79
CA THR A 124 9.19 -5.13 -3.67
C THR A 124 9.69 -4.18 -2.56
N PRO A 125 10.91 -4.31 -2.00
CA PRO A 125 11.42 -3.34 -1.03
C PRO A 125 11.61 -1.94 -1.63
N VAL A 126 11.99 -1.84 -2.91
CA VAL A 126 12.10 -0.54 -3.61
C VAL A 126 10.73 0.13 -3.72
N PHE A 127 9.69 -0.61 -4.07
CA PHE A 127 8.30 -0.16 -4.05
C PHE A 127 7.91 0.33 -2.65
N GLY A 128 8.22 -0.45 -1.60
CA GLY A 128 7.95 -0.06 -0.21
C GLY A 128 8.61 1.26 0.20
N LEU A 129 9.85 1.51 -0.24
CA LEU A 129 10.52 2.78 -0.03
C LEU A 129 9.85 3.91 -0.81
N LEU A 130 9.64 3.74 -2.12
CA LEU A 130 9.05 4.76 -2.97
C LEU A 130 7.64 5.16 -2.51
N VAL A 131 6.80 4.18 -2.16
CA VAL A 131 5.45 4.46 -1.66
C VAL A 131 5.48 5.15 -0.30
N THR A 132 6.50 4.87 0.52
CA THR A 132 6.70 5.60 1.78
C THR A 132 6.96 7.08 1.55
N TRP A 133 7.87 7.41 0.62
CA TRP A 133 8.25 8.79 0.33
C TRP A 133 7.21 9.57 -0.46
N LEU A 134 6.57 8.92 -1.44
CA LEU A 134 5.69 9.58 -2.41
C LEU A 134 4.21 9.58 -2.01
N ALA A 135 3.76 8.62 -1.21
CA ALA A 135 2.37 8.50 -0.81
C ALA A 135 2.19 8.62 0.71
N ILE A 136 2.84 7.76 1.50
CA ILE A 136 2.63 7.70 2.95
C ILE A 136 3.01 9.02 3.63
N ILE A 137 4.21 9.56 3.40
CA ILE A 137 4.65 10.79 4.09
C ILE A 137 3.73 11.99 3.78
N PRO A 138 3.38 12.27 2.51
CA PRO A 138 2.39 13.30 2.18
C PRO A 138 1.02 13.06 2.81
N GLU A 139 0.53 11.82 2.78
CA GLU A 139 -0.75 11.42 3.37
C GLU A 139 -0.76 11.66 4.88
N GLU A 140 0.28 11.25 5.61
CA GLU A 140 0.39 11.47 7.04
C GLU A 140 0.48 12.96 7.40
N ARG A 141 1.18 13.77 6.59
CA ARG A 141 1.24 15.23 6.80
C ARG A 141 -0.13 15.87 6.60
N HIS A 142 -0.89 15.43 5.60
CA HIS A 142 -2.25 15.89 5.37
C HIS A 142 -3.19 15.49 6.52
N LEU A 143 -3.11 14.24 6.98
CA LEU A 143 -3.88 13.76 8.14
C LEU A 143 -3.53 14.52 9.41
N GLU A 144 -2.25 14.81 9.65
CA GLU A 144 -1.79 15.59 10.80
C GLU A 144 -2.26 17.05 10.73
N ALA A 145 -2.27 17.66 9.55
CA ALA A 145 -2.82 19.01 9.34
C ALA A 145 -4.35 19.05 9.54
N ARG A 146 -5.06 17.99 9.15
CA ARG A 146 -6.52 17.93 9.20
C ARG A 146 -7.09 17.55 10.57
N PHE A 147 -6.52 16.53 11.21
CA PHE A 147 -7.02 15.95 12.45
C PHE A 147 -6.19 16.31 13.69
N GLY A 148 -5.05 16.98 13.51
CA GLY A 148 -4.26 17.55 14.61
C GLY A 148 -3.86 16.52 15.67
N ASP A 149 -4.25 16.79 16.92
CA ASP A 149 -3.88 15.99 18.10
C ASP A 149 -4.47 14.58 18.08
N GLU A 150 -5.65 14.39 17.48
CA GLU A 150 -6.27 13.07 17.35
C GLU A 150 -5.38 12.13 16.50
N TYR A 151 -4.86 12.66 15.39
CA TYR A 151 -3.91 11.92 14.56
C TYR A 151 -2.56 11.71 15.25
N ARG A 152 -2.05 12.71 15.99
CA ARG A 152 -0.81 12.54 16.77
C ARG A 152 -0.93 11.44 17.82
N ALA A 153 -2.06 11.38 18.54
CA ALA A 153 -2.33 10.33 19.52
C ALA A 153 -2.42 8.95 18.85
N TYR A 154 -3.07 8.85 17.69
CA TYR A 154 -3.08 7.62 16.90
C TYR A 154 -1.69 7.21 16.42
N LYS A 155 -0.93 8.15 15.85
CA LYS A 155 0.46 7.97 15.38
C LYS A 155 1.41 7.50 16.47
N ALA A 156 1.21 7.93 17.71
CA ALA A 156 1.99 7.46 18.85
C ALA A 156 1.72 5.99 19.22
N ARG A 157 0.50 5.50 18.95
CA ARG A 157 0.08 4.13 19.31
C ARG A 157 0.30 3.11 18.18
N THR A 158 0.43 3.56 16.93
CA THR A 158 0.44 2.66 15.77
C THR A 158 1.68 2.87 14.90
N ARG A 159 2.36 1.77 14.53
CA ARG A 159 3.59 1.81 13.73
C ARG A 159 3.32 2.02 12.23
N ARG A 160 4.31 2.60 11.53
CA ARG A 160 4.40 2.58 10.06
C ARG A 160 4.74 1.18 9.56
N LEU A 161 4.63 0.99 8.24
CA LEU A 161 5.00 -0.25 7.55
C LEU A 161 6.49 -0.54 7.65
N ILE A 162 7.31 0.51 7.52
CA ILE A 162 8.77 0.54 7.59
C ILE A 162 9.16 1.48 8.73
#